data_AF-A0A521RR10-F1
#
_entry.id   AF-A0A521RR10-F1
#
_cell.length_a   1.000
_cell.length_b   1.000
_cell.length_c   1.000
_cell.angle_alpha   90.00
_cell.angle_beta   90.00
_cell.angle_gamma   90.00
#
_symmetry.space_group_name_H-M   'P 1'
#
loop_
_entity.id
_entity.type
_entity.pdbx_description
1 polymer ?
#
loop_
_entity_poly.entity_id
_entity_poly.type
_entity_poly.pdbx_seq_one_letter_code
_entity_poly.pdbx_strand_id
1 'polypeptide(L)'
;MTETFSHPEIIKVTCDTHPWMVGWVVVTDDSYVVTTDGGGAFKLVDVPPGTHTVEVWHETLGKVTKQVSVKAGEEAKVTIRAE
;
A
#
# COMPACT_ATOMS: atom_id res chain seq x y z
N MET A 1 -6.63 -20.40 -15.63
CA MET A 1 -7.66 -19.44 -15.24
C MET A 1 -6.96 -18.12 -15.04
N THR A 2 -7.41 -17.08 -15.72
CA THR A 2 -6.80 -15.75 -15.70
C THR A 2 -7.93 -14.75 -15.56
N GLU A 3 -7.87 -13.93 -14.51
CA GLU A 3 -8.82 -12.85 -14.26
C GLU A 3 -8.15 -11.51 -14.59
N THR A 4 -8.94 -10.54 -15.06
CA THR A 4 -8.47 -9.18 -15.34
C THR A 4 -9.29 -8.20 -14.53
N PHE A 5 -8.62 -7.38 -13.74
CA PHE A 5 -9.26 -6.33 -12.96
C PHE A 5 -9.35 -5.06 -13.80
N SER A 6 -10.54 -4.46 -13.85
CA SER A 6 -10.83 -3.31 -14.72
C SER A 6 -10.74 -1.96 -14.01
N HIS A 7 -10.64 -1.96 -12.68
CA HIS A 7 -10.50 -0.77 -11.86
C HIS A 7 -9.69 -1.06 -10.60
N PRO A 8 -9.09 -0.03 -9.96
CA PRO A 8 -8.50 -0.16 -8.63
C PRO A 8 -9.51 -0.65 -7.60
N GLU A 9 -9.11 -1.62 -6.77
CA GLU A 9 -9.92 -2.20 -5.70
C GLU A 9 -9.08 -3.03 -4.73
N ILE A 10 -9.66 -3.34 -3.57
CA ILE A 10 -9.05 -4.23 -2.57
C ILE A 10 -9.95 -5.44 -2.42
N ILE A 11 -9.45 -6.61 -2.82
CA ILE A 11 -10.22 -7.85 -2.90
C ILE A 11 -9.80 -8.76 -1.76
N LYS A 12 -10.79 -9.16 -0.96
CA LYS A 12 -10.61 -10.18 0.08
C LYS A 12 -10.76 -11.56 -0.53
N VAL A 13 -9.72 -12.38 -0.40
CA VAL A 13 -9.74 -13.80 -0.80
C VAL A 13 -9.89 -14.63 0.47
N THR A 14 -10.92 -15.47 0.52
CA THR A 14 -11.20 -16.35 1.67
C THR A 14 -11.21 -17.81 1.26
N CYS A 15 -10.83 -18.70 2.17
CA CYS A 15 -10.98 -20.14 1.98
C CYS A 15 -12.34 -20.62 2.53
N ASP A 16 -13.06 -21.40 1.73
CA ASP A 16 -14.37 -21.95 2.14
C ASP A 16 -14.26 -22.98 3.28
N THR A 17 -13.12 -23.67 3.40
CA THR A 17 -12.90 -24.71 4.43
C THR A 17 -12.22 -24.17 5.68
N HIS A 18 -11.37 -23.15 5.54
CA HIS A 18 -10.56 -22.60 6.62
C HIS A 18 -10.90 -21.13 6.83
N PRO A 19 -11.88 -20.79 7.69
CA PRO A 19 -12.34 -19.41 7.85
C PRO A 19 -11.25 -18.41 8.29
N TRP A 20 -10.16 -18.90 8.89
CA TRP A 20 -8.99 -18.09 9.28
C TRP A 20 -8.05 -17.78 8.12
N MET A 21 -8.14 -18.51 7.01
CA MET A 21 -7.28 -18.31 5.86
C MET A 21 -7.84 -17.19 4.99
N VAL A 22 -7.20 -16.03 5.13
CA VAL A 22 -7.54 -14.81 4.41
C VAL A 22 -6.30 -14.32 3.66
N GLY A 23 -6.50 -13.92 2.42
CA GLY A 23 -5.54 -13.18 1.62
C GLY A 23 -6.17 -11.90 1.06
N TRP A 24 -5.33 -10.99 0.61
CA TRP A 24 -5.76 -9.72 0.02
C TRP A 24 -5.05 -9.49 -1.31
N VAL A 25 -5.80 -9.04 -2.30
CA VAL A 25 -5.28 -8.55 -3.58
C VAL A 25 -5.54 -7.06 -3.63
N VAL A 26 -4.49 -6.26 -3.75
CA VAL A 26 -4.60 -4.81 -3.91
C VAL A 26 -4.35 -4.48 -5.38
N VAL A 27 -5.40 -4.01 -6.04
CA VAL A 27 -5.36 -3.53 -7.43
C VAL A 27 -5.28 -2.01 -7.38
N THR A 28 -4.26 -1.43 -7.99
CA THR A 28 -4.07 0.03 -8.04
C THR A 28 -3.45 0.45 -9.37
N ASP A 29 -3.74 1.68 -9.79
CA ASP A 29 -3.09 2.37 -10.91
C ASP A 29 -1.76 3.04 -10.48
N ASP A 30 -1.44 3.02 -9.18
CA ASP A 30 -0.23 3.64 -8.64
C ASP A 30 1.03 2.93 -9.13
N SER A 31 2.00 3.72 -9.59
CA SER A 31 3.28 3.20 -10.09
C SER A 31 4.30 2.85 -9.01
N TYR A 32 4.07 3.27 -7.76
CA TYR A 32 4.97 3.07 -6.62
C TYR A 32 4.24 2.35 -5.49
N VAL A 33 4.49 1.04 -5.36
CA VAL A 33 3.84 0.19 -4.38
C VAL A 33 4.86 -0.64 -3.61
N VAL A 34 4.61 -0.87 -2.33
CA VAL A 34 5.44 -1.71 -1.47
C VAL A 34 4.60 -2.25 -0.31
N THR A 35 4.89 -3.47 0.12
CA THR A 35 4.36 -4.03 1.36
C THR A 35 5.35 -3.76 2.49
N THR A 36 4.85 -3.33 3.66
CA THR A 36 5.69 -3.17 4.85
C THR A 36 6.28 -4.51 5.28
N ASP A 37 7.45 -4.46 5.91
CA ASP A 37 7.97 -5.63 6.61
C ASP A 37 7.20 -5.93 7.91
N GLY A 38 7.60 -6.98 8.63
CA GLY A 38 6.97 -7.37 9.90
C GLY A 38 7.13 -6.35 11.03
N GLY A 39 8.01 -5.34 10.88
CA GLY A 39 8.17 -4.22 11.80
C GLY A 39 7.43 -2.95 11.36
N GLY A 40 6.72 -2.99 10.22
CA GLY A 40 6.02 -1.84 9.65
C GLY A 40 6.90 -0.88 8.84
N ALA A 41 8.17 -1.24 8.58
CA ALA A 41 9.06 -0.42 7.77
C ALA A 41 8.81 -0.66 6.28
N PHE A 42 8.99 0.39 5.48
CA PHE A 42 8.87 0.33 4.02
C PHE A 42 9.90 1.23 3.36
N LYS A 43 10.18 0.97 2.08
CA LYS A 43 11.05 1.80 1.26
C LYS A 43 10.53 1.85 -0.17
N LEU A 44 10.27 3.05 -0.67
CA LEU A 44 10.07 3.32 -2.08
C LEU A 44 11.35 3.95 -2.63
N VAL A 45 11.83 3.44 -3.77
CA VAL A 45 13.04 3.94 -4.44
C VAL A 45 12.67 4.67 -5.71
N ASP A 46 13.54 5.57 -6.18
CA ASP A 46 13.38 6.28 -7.44
C ASP A 46 12.07 7.08 -7.55
N VAL A 47 11.57 7.59 -6.43
CA VAL A 47 10.40 8.47 -6.39
C VAL A 47 10.81 9.86 -6.92
N PRO A 48 10.11 10.41 -7.93
CA PRO A 48 10.46 11.71 -8.50
C PRO A 48 10.35 12.83 -7.46
N PRO A 49 11.16 13.90 -7.59
CA PRO A 49 11.03 15.07 -6.72
C PRO A 49 9.64 15.71 -6.87
N GLY A 50 9.01 16.10 -5.76
CA GLY A 50 7.66 16.65 -5.75
C GLY A 50 6.92 16.41 -4.43
N THR A 51 5.69 16.92 -4.35
CA THR A 51 4.76 16.61 -3.25
C THR A 51 3.88 15.45 -3.68
N HIS A 52 3.94 14.36 -2.91
CA HIS A 52 3.19 13.12 -3.15
C HIS A 52 2.25 12.84 -1.98
N THR A 53 1.16 12.12 -2.27
CA THR A 53 0.30 11.54 -1.24
C THR A 53 0.67 10.08 -1.09
N VAL A 54 1.10 9.69 0.10
CA VAL A 54 1.31 8.28 0.46
C VAL A 54 0.02 7.76 1.07
N GLU A 55 -0.56 6.71 0.48
CA GLU A 55 -1.67 5.95 1.05
C GLU A 55 -1.13 4.64 1.64
N VAL A 56 -1.55 4.33 2.86
CA VAL A 56 -1.31 3.03 3.51
C VAL A 56 -2.65 2.40 3.78
N TRP A 57 -2.79 1.12 3.43
CA TRP A 57 -3.95 0.32 3.76
C TRP A 57 -3.57 -0.88 4.62
N HIS A 58 -4.41 -1.21 5.59
CA HIS A 58 -4.30 -2.40 6.43
C HIS A 58 -5.71 -2.97 6.68
N GLU A 59 -5.87 -4.29 6.74
CA GLU A 59 -7.19 -4.92 6.77
C GLU A 59 -8.06 -4.53 7.96
N THR A 60 -7.43 -4.32 9.13
CA THR A 60 -8.12 -3.88 10.36
C THR A 60 -8.18 -2.37 10.52
N LEU A 61 -7.15 -1.64 10.06
CA LEU A 61 -6.98 -0.21 10.36
C LEU A 61 -7.52 0.70 9.24
N GLY A 62 -7.88 0.12 8.09
CA GLY A 62 -8.38 0.87 6.96
C GLY A 62 -7.27 1.64 6.22
N LYS A 63 -7.66 2.74 5.58
CA LYS A 63 -6.77 3.59 4.78
C LYS A 63 -6.32 4.81 5.59
N VAL A 64 -5.04 5.13 5.50
CA VAL A 64 -4.45 6.36 6.04
C VAL A 64 -3.63 7.03 4.95
N THR A 65 -3.89 8.31 4.72
CA THR A 65 -3.15 9.11 3.71
C THR A 65 -2.29 10.17 4.38
N LYS A 66 -1.10 10.42 3.83
CA LYS A 66 -0.21 11.49 4.31
C LYS A 66 0.55 12.14 3.16
N GLN A 67 0.62 13.47 3.16
CA GLN A 67 1.45 14.20 2.20
C GLN A 67 2.93 14.14 2.60
N VAL A 68 3.80 13.94 1.60
CA VAL A 68 5.25 13.87 1.74
C VAL A 68 5.90 14.67 0.61
N SER A 69 6.87 15.51 0.94
CA SER A 69 7.67 16.22 -0.06
C SER A 69 9.00 15.52 -0.25
N VAL A 70 9.28 15.10 -1.50
CA VAL A 70 10.54 14.49 -1.91
C VAL A 70 11.39 15.55 -2.62
N LYS A 71 12.63 15.73 -2.17
CA LYS A 71 13.60 16.63 -2.82
C LYS A 71 14.54 15.82 -3.72
N ALA A 72 15.10 16.48 -4.73
CA ALA A 72 16.00 15.83 -5.68
C ALA A 72 17.23 15.22 -4.99
N GLY A 73 17.43 13.92 -5.15
CA GLY A 73 18.56 13.18 -4.59
C GLY A 73 18.54 13.00 -3.07
N GLU A 74 17.44 13.36 -2.40
CA GLU A 74 17.31 13.24 -0.93
C GLU A 74 16.29 12.18 -0.55
N GLU A 75 16.53 11.51 0.60
CA GLU A 75 15.57 10.62 1.22
C GLU A 75 14.52 11.42 2.01
N ALA A 76 13.24 11.22 1.71
CA ALA A 76 12.15 11.72 2.53
C ALA A 76 11.73 10.66 3.56
N LYS A 77 11.70 11.03 4.84
CA LYS A 77 11.24 10.15 5.92
C LYS A 77 9.83 10.51 6.34
N VAL A 78 8.96 9.51 6.42
CA VAL A 78 7.59 9.67 6.90
C VAL A 78 7.22 8.52 7.85
N THR A 79 6.54 8.87 8.94
CA THR A 79 5.86 7.91 9.81
C THR A 79 4.36 8.14 9.70
N ILE A 80 3.63 7.06 9.45
CA ILE A 80 2.18 7.03 9.33
C ILE A 80 1.65 6.21 10.51
N ARG A 81 0.62 6.72 11.19
CA ARG A 81 -0.04 6.05 12.30
C ARG A 81 -1.51 5.90 11.94
N ALA A 82 -2.07 4.72 12.18
CA ALA A 82 -3.51 4.56 12.23
C ALA A 82 -3.99 5.05 13.61
N GLU A 83 -5.07 5.83 13.61
CA GLU A 83 -5.76 6.26 14.84
C GLU A 83 -6.78 5.21 15.29
#